data_AF-A0A5Q8CHX3-F1
#
_entry.id   AF-A0A5Q8CHX3-F1
#
_cell.length_a   1.000
_cell.length_b   1.000
_cell.length_c   1.000
_cell.angle_alpha   90.00
_cell.angle_beta   90.00
_cell.angle_gamma   90.00
#
_symmetry.space_group_name_H-M   'P 1'
#
loop_
_entity.id
_entity.type
_entity.pdbx_description
1 polymer ?
#
loop_
_entity_poly.entity_id
_entity_poly.type
_entity_poly.pdbx_seq_one_letter_code
_entity_poly.pdbx_strand_id
1 'polypeptide(L)'
;MSRFLPLTIRFVTGGSMVVSSIADARKALDGAWRNKEAPDYLAAARLVDDAMAGICRPAVAFDAFKQAAARQGLLRTADPSAALSMLDALWSGDDQGPPR
;
A
#
# COMPACT_ATOMS: atom_id res chain seq x y z
N MET A 1 16.21 11.17 2.53
CA MET A 1 15.24 10.33 3.26
C MET A 1 13.93 10.33 2.48
N SER A 2 13.40 9.15 2.11
CA SER A 2 12.14 9.08 1.36
C SER A 2 11.00 9.64 2.21
N ARG A 3 10.20 10.54 1.62
CA ARG A 3 9.05 11.19 2.27
C ARG A 3 7.79 10.30 2.29
N PHE A 4 7.88 9.10 1.72
CA PHE A 4 6.79 8.14 1.60
C PHE A 4 6.99 6.98 2.56
N LEU A 5 5.92 6.62 3.27
CA LEU A 5 5.85 5.36 3.99
C LEU A 5 5.94 4.21 2.97
N PRO A 6 6.87 3.26 3.14
CA PRO A 6 7.01 2.15 2.21
C PRO A 6 5.73 1.32 2.20
N LEU A 7 5.15 1.11 1.02
CA LEU A 7 3.96 0.29 0.80
C LEU A 7 4.35 -1.02 0.13
N THR A 8 3.85 -2.14 0.62
CA THR A 8 4.05 -3.43 -0.05
C THR A 8 2.85 -3.73 -0.94
N ILE A 9 3.10 -3.84 -2.24
CA ILE A 9 2.10 -4.29 -3.22
C ILE A 9 2.35 -5.76 -3.57
N ARG A 10 1.28 -6.49 -3.83
CA ARG A 10 1.31 -7.87 -4.31
C ARG A 10 0.58 -7.96 -5.63
N PHE A 11 1.33 -8.27 -6.67
CA PHE A 11 0.81 -8.43 -8.04
C PHE A 11 -0.02 -9.70 -8.17
N VAL A 12 -0.91 -9.72 -9.16
CA VAL A 12 -1.73 -10.91 -9.46
C VAL A 12 -0.90 -12.12 -9.89
N THR A 13 0.31 -11.89 -10.41
CA THR A 13 1.29 -12.93 -10.77
C THR A 13 1.99 -13.55 -9.56
N GLY A 14 1.69 -13.10 -8.34
CA GLY A 14 2.28 -13.60 -7.09
C GLY A 14 3.55 -12.87 -6.64
N GLY A 15 4.14 -12.03 -7.49
CA GLY A 15 5.26 -11.16 -7.12
C GLY A 15 4.86 -10.08 -6.11
N SER A 16 5.77 -9.69 -5.21
CA SER A 16 5.57 -8.58 -4.28
C SER A 16 6.67 -7.52 -4.48
N MET A 17 6.33 -6.25 -4.31
CA MET A 17 7.26 -5.13 -4.47
C MET A 17 7.03 -4.09 -3.38
N VAL A 18 8.11 -3.44 -2.93
CA VAL A 18 8.05 -2.40 -1.89
C VAL A 18 8.21 -1.03 -2.53
N VAL A 19 7.12 -0.28 -2.52
CA VAL A 19 7.02 1.05 -3.11
C VAL A 19 7.36 2.12 -2.08
N SER A 20 8.53 2.74 -2.24
CA SER A 20 9.04 3.80 -1.35
C SER A 20 9.32 5.14 -2.07
N SER A 21 9.09 5.19 -3.39
CA SER A 21 9.36 6.35 -4.26
C SER A 21 8.44 6.34 -5.48
N ILE A 22 8.28 7.48 -6.16
CA ILE A 22 7.53 7.56 -7.43
C ILE A 22 8.13 6.71 -8.53
N ALA A 23 9.46 6.58 -8.56
CA ALA A 23 10.14 5.65 -9.47
C ALA A 23 9.74 4.19 -9.25
N ASP A 24 9.54 3.82 -7.99
CA ASP A 24 9.05 2.49 -7.65
C ASP A 24 7.57 2.34 -8.02
N ALA A 25 6.75 3.37 -7.78
CA ALA A 25 5.33 3.38 -8.15
C ALA A 25 5.14 3.25 -9.67
N ARG A 26 6.03 3.85 -10.47
CA ARG A 26 6.03 3.68 -11.93
C ARG A 26 6.33 2.25 -12.35
N LYS A 27 7.37 1.64 -11.78
CA LYS A 27 7.69 0.22 -12.03
C LYS A 27 6.55 -0.69 -11.59
N ALA A 28 5.92 -0.36 -10.48
CA ALA A 28 4.75 -1.08 -9.98
C ALA A 28 3.57 -1.02 -10.94
N LEU A 29 3.31 0.12 -11.58
CA LEU A 29 2.25 0.25 -12.59
C LEU A 29 2.51 -0.61 -13.83
N ASP A 30 3.78 -0.79 -14.22
CA ASP A 30 4.17 -1.67 -15.33
C ASP A 30 3.87 -3.16 -15.03
N GLY A 31 3.89 -3.52 -13.74
CA GLY A 31 3.62 -4.86 -13.23
C GLY A 31 2.22 -5.41 -13.54
N ALA A 32 1.94 -6.59 -12.99
CA ALA A 32 0.67 -7.29 -13.23
C ALA A 32 -0.44 -6.77 -12.31
N TRP A 33 -1.23 -5.82 -12.82
CA TRP A 33 -2.45 -5.30 -12.21
C TRP A 33 -3.65 -6.14 -12.60
N ARG A 34 -4.67 -6.18 -11.73
CA ARG A 34 -5.88 -6.98 -11.99
C ARG A 34 -6.72 -6.39 -13.12
N ASN A 35 -6.82 -5.07 -13.21
CA ASN A 35 -7.52 -4.40 -14.30
C ASN A 35 -6.79 -3.10 -14.69
N LYS A 36 -6.06 -3.13 -15.80
CA LYS A 36 -5.33 -1.96 -16.33
C LYS A 36 -6.22 -0.94 -17.07
N GLU A 37 -7.49 -1.27 -17.28
CA GLU A 37 -8.46 -0.40 -17.96
C GLU A 37 -9.33 0.38 -16.96
N ALA A 38 -9.19 0.07 -15.66
CA ALA A 38 -9.94 0.76 -14.63
C ALA A 38 -9.61 2.27 -14.62
N PRO A 39 -10.62 3.15 -14.48
CA PRO A 39 -10.40 4.60 -14.48
C PRO A 39 -9.45 5.04 -13.36
N ASP A 40 -9.50 4.36 -12.21
CA ASP A 40 -8.59 4.60 -11.08
C ASP A 40 -7.12 4.29 -11.43
N TYR A 41 -6.89 3.20 -12.19
CA TYR A 41 -5.55 2.83 -12.65
C TYR A 41 -5.02 3.85 -13.65
N LEU A 42 -5.83 4.23 -14.63
CA LEU A 42 -5.44 5.22 -15.64
C LEU A 42 -5.15 6.59 -15.03
N ALA A 43 -5.95 7.02 -14.05
CA ALA A 43 -5.72 8.26 -13.31
C ALA A 43 -4.41 8.19 -12.51
N ALA A 44 -4.17 7.10 -11.78
CA ALA A 44 -2.92 6.90 -11.05
C ALA A 44 -1.69 6.86 -11.99
N ALA A 45 -1.79 6.18 -13.14
CA ALA A 45 -0.70 6.09 -14.10
C ALA A 45 -0.32 7.46 -14.68
N ARG A 46 -1.32 8.28 -15.04
CA ARG A 46 -1.11 9.65 -15.50
C ARG A 46 -0.46 10.52 -14.44
N LEU A 47 -0.99 10.49 -13.20
CA LEU A 47 -0.42 11.28 -12.11
C LEU A 47 1.01 10.88 -11.77
N VAL A 48 1.35 9.59 -11.87
CA VAL A 48 2.73 9.11 -11.67
C VAL A 48 3.65 9.58 -12.79
N ASP A 49 3.22 9.57 -14.06
CA ASP A 49 3.98 10.17 -15.17
C ASP A 49 4.19 11.68 -14.96
N ASP A 50 3.14 12.41 -14.62
CA ASP A 50 3.20 13.86 -14.39
C ASP A 50 4.13 14.19 -13.21
N ALA A 51 4.13 13.36 -12.17
CA ALA A 51 5.05 13.52 -11.04
C ALA A 51 6.51 13.22 -11.43
N MET A 52 6.75 12.29 -12.36
CA MET A 52 8.08 12.02 -12.92
C MET A 52 8.58 13.16 -13.80
N ALA A 53 7.68 13.78 -14.56
CA ALA A 53 7.97 14.96 -15.37
C ALA A 53 8.15 16.24 -14.54
N GLY A 54 7.92 16.19 -13.21
CA GLY A 54 8.00 17.34 -12.31
C GLY A 54 6.80 18.29 -12.39
N ILE A 55 5.72 17.88 -13.06
CA ILE A 55 4.49 18.66 -13.26
C ILE A 55 3.57 18.53 -12.04
N CYS A 56 3.51 17.33 -11.44
CA CYS A 56 2.62 17.04 -10.31
C CYS A 56 3.41 16.80 -9.01
N ARG A 57 2.79 17.09 -7.86
CA ARG A 57 3.37 16.80 -6.55
C ARG A 57 3.44 15.27 -6.35
N PRO A 58 4.63 14.71 -6.06
CA PRO A 58 4.79 13.28 -5.77
C PRO A 58 3.82 12.71 -4.73
N ALA A 59 3.42 13.51 -3.73
CA ALA A 59 2.44 13.08 -2.74
C ALA A 59 1.06 12.76 -3.31
N VAL A 60 0.59 13.54 -4.28
CA VAL A 60 -0.72 13.34 -4.91
C VAL A 60 -0.71 12.10 -5.78
N ALA A 61 0.35 11.92 -6.56
CA ALA A 61 0.53 10.73 -7.39
C ALA A 61 0.61 9.45 -6.56
N PHE A 62 1.33 9.48 -5.44
CA PHE A 62 1.43 8.33 -4.53
C PHE A 62 0.11 7.99 -3.85
N ASP A 63 -0.69 9.01 -3.48
CA ASP A 63 -2.01 8.78 -2.89
C ASP A 63 -2.98 8.15 -3.90
N ALA A 64 -3.04 8.67 -5.13
CA ALA A 64 -3.84 8.10 -6.20
C ALA A 64 -3.43 6.65 -6.52
N PHE A 65 -2.13 6.38 -6.57
CA PHE A 65 -1.59 5.02 -6.72
C PHE A 65 -2.07 4.10 -5.58
N LYS A 66 -1.97 4.54 -4.33
CA LYS A 66 -2.43 3.79 -3.16
C LYS A 66 -3.93 3.49 -3.24
N GLN A 67 -4.75 4.46 -3.63
CA GLN A 67 -6.19 4.27 -3.80
C GLN A 67 -6.51 3.26 -4.91
N ALA A 68 -5.84 3.35 -6.06
CA ALA A 68 -6.02 2.39 -7.15
C ALA A 68 -5.62 0.97 -6.74
N ALA A 69 -4.47 0.83 -6.06
CA ALA A 69 -4.01 -0.45 -5.53
C ALA A 69 -4.96 -1.01 -4.46
N ALA A 70 -5.55 -0.17 -3.61
CA ALA A 70 -6.55 -0.56 -2.61
C ALA A 70 -7.82 -1.11 -3.28
N ARG A 71 -8.37 -0.38 -4.26
CA ARG A 71 -9.59 -0.79 -4.99
C ARG A 71 -9.42 -2.10 -5.75
N GLN A 72 -8.21 -2.36 -6.24
CA GLN A 72 -7.91 -3.61 -6.95
C GLN A 72 -7.45 -4.75 -6.02
N GLY A 73 -7.34 -4.51 -4.71
CA GLY A 73 -6.90 -5.51 -3.74
C GLY A 73 -5.42 -5.90 -3.87
N LEU A 74 -4.59 -5.00 -4.43
CA LEU A 74 -3.15 -5.20 -4.62
C LEU A 74 -2.33 -4.75 -3.40
N LEU A 75 -2.92 -3.94 -2.52
CA LEU A 75 -2.26 -3.55 -1.28
C LEU A 75 -2.23 -4.73 -0.33
N ARG A 76 -1.02 -5.12 0.09
CA ARG A 76 -0.87 -5.96 1.27
C ARG A 76 -0.94 -5.05 2.48
N THR A 77 -2.04 -5.09 3.21
CA THR A 77 -2.07 -4.52 4.57
C THR A 77 -0.95 -5.21 5.31
N ALA A 78 -0.02 -4.45 5.88
CA ALA A 78 1.00 -5.04 6.74
C ALA A 78 0.27 -5.87 7.79
N ASP A 79 0.57 -7.17 7.87
CA ASP A 79 0.05 -8.02 8.92
C ASP A 79 0.28 -7.29 10.26
N PRO A 80 -0.72 -7.27 11.17
CA PRO A 80 -0.57 -6.58 12.44
C PRO A 80 0.73 -7.06 13.09
N SER A 81 1.61 -6.11 13.41
CA SER A 81 2.91 -6.42 14.00
C SER A 81 2.71 -7.31 15.23
N ALA A 82 3.63 -8.25 15.48
CA ALA A 82 3.54 -9.13 16.65
C ALA A 82 3.38 -8.35 17.98
N ALA A 83 3.96 -7.15 18.06
CA ALA A 83 3.76 -6.23 19.19
C ALA A 83 2.30 -5.76 19.33
N LEU A 84 1.61 -5.51 18.22
CA LEU A 84 0.19 -5.13 18.21
C LEU A 84 -0.69 -6.31 18.68
N SER A 85 -0.40 -7.53 18.22
CA SER A 85 -1.08 -8.74 18.69
C SER A 85 -0.82 -9.03 20.16
N MET A 86 0.40 -8.79 20.66
CA MET A 86 0.72 -8.91 22.09
C MET A 86 -0.06 -7.90 22.93
N LEU A 87 -0.19 -6.64 22.48
CA LEU A 87 -0.96 -5.61 23.17
C LEU A 87 -2.46 -5.94 23.23
N ASP A 88 -3.03 -6.43 22.13
CA ASP A 88 -4.43 -6.87 22.06
C ASP A 88 -4.71 -8.05 23.01
N ALA A 89 -3.78 -9.01 23.09
CA ALA A 89 -3.84 -10.14 24.03
C ALA A 89 -3.73 -9.69 25.51
N LEU A 90 -2.89 -8.71 25.81
CA LEU A 90 -2.77 -8.14 27.16
C LEU A 90 -4.03 -7.37 27.57
N TRP A 91 -4.62 -6.63 26.64
CA TRP A 91 -5.84 -5.87 26.90
C TRP A 91 -7.07 -6.79 27.08
N SER A 92 -7.12 -7.89 26.34
CA SER A 92 -8.22 -8.86 26.41
C SER A 92 -8.11 -9.84 27.60
N GLY A 93 -7.04 -9.72 28.40
CA GLY A 93 -6.63 -10.71 29.41
C GLY A 93 -6.87 -10.32 30.87
N ASP A 94 -7.78 -9.40 31.19
CA ASP A 94 -8.16 -9.06 32.57
C ASP A 94 -9.64 -9.37 32.84
N ASP A 95 -10.04 -10.64 32.65
CA ASP A 95 -11.23 -11.22 33.30
C ASP A 95 -10.95 -12.68 33.64
N GLN A 96 -9.98 -12.93 34.51
CA GLN A 96 -9.93 -14.20 35.23
C GLN A 96 -9.62 -13.91 36.69
N GLY A 97 -10.66 -13.45 37.41
CA GLY A 97 -10.64 -13.40 38.86
C GLY A 97 -10.31 -14.78 39.45
N PRO A 98 -9.59 -14.84 40.59
CA PRO A 98 -9.11 -16.11 41.13
C PRO A 98 -10.30 -16.99 41.56
N PRO A 99 -10.25 -18.32 41.31
CA PRO A 99 -11.25 -19.24 41.83
C PRO A 99 -11.18 -19.26 43.37
N ARG A 100 -12.36 -19.25 43.98
CA ARG A 100 -12.60 -19.30 45.42
C ARG A 100 -12.11 -20.59 46.07
#